data_AF-F2BWD9-F1
#
_entry.id   AF-F2BWD9-F1
#
_cell.length_a   1.000
_cell.length_b   1.000
_cell.length_c   1.000
_cell.angle_alpha   90.00
_cell.angle_beta   90.00
_cell.angle_gamma   90.00
#
_symmetry.space_group_name_H-M   'P 1'
#
loop_
_entity.id
_entity.type
_entity.pdbx_description
1 polymer ?
#
loop_
_entity_poly.entity_id
_entity_poly.type
_entity_poly.pdbx_seq_one_letter_code
_entity_poly.pdbx_strand_id
1 'polypeptide(L)'
;MNKDVDYVVQNIICSTGIISNLVLEDYNSSLAHALYNSHTGTPHEGKHLHGAVIAWGVLVLLTMDKQFEERDKMYQFCKNTKLPHKLAHIGLTDPTELVKNALTKPDLRKTAYPVTEEMVLKAIYDLEKLG
;
A
#
# COMPACT_ATOMS: atom_id res chain seq x y z
N MET A 1 20.68 14.25 -22.33
CA MET A 1 19.66 14.06 -21.27
C MET A 1 19.09 15.43 -20.94
N ASN A 2 17.77 15.59 -20.85
CA ASN A 2 17.13 16.89 -20.58
C ASN A 2 17.26 17.19 -19.09
N LYS A 3 17.83 18.35 -18.72
CA LYS A 3 18.05 18.75 -17.31
C LYS A 3 16.76 18.71 -16.49
N ASP A 4 15.61 18.96 -17.12
CA ASP A 4 14.32 18.90 -16.44
C ASP A 4 13.95 17.47 -16.01
N VAL A 5 14.27 16.47 -16.85
CA VAL A 5 14.04 15.05 -16.53
C VAL A 5 14.96 14.61 -15.39
N ASP A 6 16.23 15.01 -15.42
CA ASP A 6 17.19 14.69 -14.36
C ASP A 6 16.76 15.30 -13.02
N TYR A 7 16.29 16.55 -13.04
CA TYR A 7 15.77 17.24 -11.86
C TYR A 7 14.51 16.57 -11.29
N VAL A 8 13.57 16.15 -12.16
CA VAL A 8 12.36 15.44 -11.74
C VAL A 8 12.70 14.07 -11.13
N VAL A 9 13.57 13.30 -11.79
CA VAL A 9 14.00 11.98 -11.27
C VAL A 9 14.72 12.13 -9.93
N GLN A 10 15.62 13.11 -9.81
CA GLN A 10 16.33 13.37 -8.57
C GLN A 10 15.36 13.80 -7.46
N ASN A 11 14.40 14.67 -7.75
CA ASN A 11 13.40 15.07 -6.76
C ASN A 11 12.58 13.88 -6.28
N ILE A 12 12.11 13.00 -7.18
CA ILE A 12 11.35 11.81 -6.79
C ILE A 12 12.23 10.91 -5.90
N ILE A 13 13.43 10.54 -6.35
CA ILE A 13 14.28 9.58 -5.64
C ILE A 13 14.79 10.16 -4.31
N CYS A 14 15.36 11.36 -4.34
CA CYS A 14 15.98 11.96 -3.16
C CYS A 14 14.93 12.37 -2.12
N SER A 15 13.81 12.99 -2.52
CA SER A 15 12.80 13.40 -1.54
C SER A 15 12.13 12.21 -0.87
N THR A 16 11.76 11.17 -1.65
CA THR A 16 11.19 9.94 -1.10
C THR A 16 12.19 9.24 -0.18
N GLY A 17 13.46 9.12 -0.60
CA GLY A 17 14.51 8.49 0.21
C GLY A 17 14.78 9.23 1.52
N ILE A 18 14.74 10.56 1.51
CA ILE A 18 14.96 11.39 2.70
C ILE A 18 13.75 11.31 3.65
N ILE A 19 12.54 11.58 3.14
CA ILE A 19 11.33 11.62 3.98
C ILE A 19 11.04 10.24 4.59
N SER A 20 11.23 9.17 3.81
CA SER A 20 10.99 7.81 4.29
C SER A 20 11.93 7.40 5.43
N ASN A 21 13.13 7.99 5.53
CA ASN A 21 14.12 7.64 6.57
C ASN A 21 14.18 8.63 7.74
N LEU A 22 13.74 9.89 7.57
CA LEU A 22 13.84 10.91 8.61
C LEU A 22 12.61 11.00 9.52
N VAL A 23 11.53 10.31 9.19
CA VAL A 23 10.32 10.23 10.02
C VAL A 23 10.37 8.93 10.82
N LEU A 24 10.01 8.98 12.11
CA LEU A 24 9.96 7.78 12.95
C LEU A 24 8.98 6.75 12.38
N GLU A 25 9.28 5.47 12.58
CA GLU A 25 8.48 4.34 12.08
C GLU A 25 6.99 4.47 12.46
N ASP A 26 6.74 4.95 13.69
CA ASP A 26 5.41 5.21 14.23
C ASP A 26 4.58 6.26 13.47
N TYR A 27 5.21 7.09 12.63
CA TYR A 27 4.55 8.16 11.87
C TYR A 27 4.72 8.03 10.35
N ASN A 28 5.60 7.15 9.89
CA ASN A 28 5.76 6.82 8.47
C ASN A 28 5.13 5.46 8.09
N SER A 29 4.70 4.70 9.11
CA SER A 29 4.05 3.40 8.95
C SER A 29 2.54 3.50 9.21
N SER A 30 1.79 2.54 8.65
CA SER A 30 0.34 2.37 8.78
C SER A 30 -0.09 1.04 8.14
N LEU A 31 -1.38 0.86 7.85
CA LEU A 31 -1.96 -0.33 7.22
C LEU A 31 -1.21 -0.76 5.94
N ALA A 32 -0.77 0.17 5.10
CA ALA A 32 -0.05 -0.18 3.87
C ALA A 32 1.26 -0.96 4.17
N HIS A 33 2.03 -0.50 5.16
CA HIS A 33 3.23 -1.20 5.62
C HIS A 33 2.89 -2.50 6.36
N ALA A 34 1.84 -2.52 7.18
CA ALA A 34 1.36 -3.74 7.83
C ALA A 34 1.04 -4.85 6.82
N LEU A 35 0.36 -4.49 5.72
CA LEU A 35 0.04 -5.40 4.61
C LEU A 35 1.30 -5.87 3.89
N TYR A 36 2.26 -5.00 3.61
CA TYR A 36 3.54 -5.42 3.02
C TYR A 36 4.33 -6.35 3.95
N ASN A 37 4.47 -5.99 5.22
CA ASN A 37 5.18 -6.79 6.23
C ASN A 37 4.50 -8.14 6.49
N SER A 38 3.21 -8.23 6.20
CA SER A 38 2.46 -9.48 6.20
C SER A 38 2.67 -10.29 4.91
N HIS A 39 2.68 -9.60 3.76
CA HIS A 39 2.86 -10.19 2.43
C HIS A 39 4.18 -10.95 2.31
N THR A 40 5.27 -10.43 2.90
CA THR A 40 6.58 -11.11 2.93
C THR A 40 6.56 -12.47 3.63
N GLY A 41 5.61 -12.70 4.55
CA GLY A 41 5.43 -13.97 5.26
C GLY A 41 4.25 -14.81 4.78
N THR A 42 3.42 -14.30 3.86
CA THR A 42 2.24 -14.98 3.34
C THR A 42 2.58 -15.63 2.00
N PRO A 43 2.25 -16.92 1.75
CA PRO A 43 2.48 -17.54 0.44
C PRO A 43 1.79 -16.76 -0.69
N HIS A 44 2.54 -16.39 -1.71
CA HIS A 44 2.05 -15.64 -2.87
C HIS A 44 2.79 -16.04 -4.14
N GLU A 45 2.14 -15.83 -5.28
CA GLU A 45 2.73 -16.13 -6.59
C GLU A 45 3.68 -15.01 -7.06
N GLY A 46 4.84 -15.41 -7.60
CA GLY A 46 5.79 -14.49 -8.21
C GLY A 46 6.64 -13.71 -7.20
N LYS A 47 7.41 -12.73 -7.72
CA LYS A 47 8.24 -11.82 -6.92
C LYS A 47 7.66 -10.41 -7.04
N HIS A 48 7.45 -9.77 -5.90
CA HIS A 48 6.88 -8.42 -5.84
C HIS A 48 7.87 -7.45 -5.20
N LEU A 49 7.98 -6.26 -5.78
CA LEU A 49 8.82 -5.20 -5.23
C LEU A 49 8.12 -4.55 -4.04
N HIS A 50 8.90 -4.13 -3.03
CA HIS A 50 8.38 -3.47 -1.82
C HIS A 50 7.39 -2.33 -2.14
N GLY A 51 7.83 -1.35 -2.94
CA GLY A 51 6.97 -0.21 -3.29
C GLY A 51 5.72 -0.59 -4.08
N ALA A 52 5.73 -1.72 -4.80
CA ALA A 52 4.58 -2.18 -5.57
C ALA A 52 3.46 -2.71 -4.66
N VAL A 53 3.81 -3.49 -3.64
CA VAL A 53 2.85 -3.97 -2.63
C VAL A 53 2.38 -2.83 -1.73
N ILE A 54 3.28 -1.91 -1.37
CA ILE A 54 2.91 -0.70 -0.60
C ILE A 54 1.91 0.16 -1.37
N ALA A 55 2.11 0.37 -2.69
CA ALA A 55 1.16 1.14 -3.51
C ALA A 55 -0.26 0.55 -3.48
N TRP A 56 -0.37 -0.79 -3.56
CA TRP A 56 -1.65 -1.47 -3.38
C TRP A 56 -2.19 -1.31 -1.95
N GLY A 57 -1.34 -1.45 -0.93
CA GLY A 57 -1.72 -1.24 0.47
C GLY A 57 -2.26 0.17 0.76
N VAL A 58 -1.73 1.20 0.08
CA VAL A 58 -2.25 2.58 0.16
C VAL A 58 -3.66 2.69 -0.42
N LEU A 59 -3.97 1.99 -1.52
CA LEU A 59 -5.33 1.95 -2.05
C LEU A 59 -6.32 1.31 -1.06
N VAL A 60 -5.89 0.25 -0.36
CA VAL A 60 -6.70 -0.38 0.70
C VAL A 60 -6.91 0.60 1.86
N LEU A 61 -5.86 1.30 2.31
CA LEU A 61 -5.95 2.30 3.37
C LEU A 61 -6.92 3.44 3.01
N LEU A 62 -6.78 4.05 1.83
CA LEU A 62 -7.69 5.11 1.38
C LEU A 62 -9.14 4.63 1.25
N THR A 63 -9.34 3.37 0.85
CA THR A 63 -10.67 2.76 0.78
C THR A 63 -11.26 2.55 2.18
N MET A 64 -10.45 2.10 3.14
CA MET A 64 -10.84 1.94 4.55
C MET A 64 -11.20 3.28 5.21
N ASP A 65 -10.39 4.31 4.95
CA ASP A 65 -10.60 5.69 5.43
C ASP A 65 -11.73 6.44 4.69
N LYS A 66 -12.36 5.81 3.68
CA LYS A 66 -13.41 6.39 2.85
C LYS A 66 -12.96 7.66 2.11
N GLN A 67 -11.66 7.80 1.84
CA GLN A 67 -11.08 8.91 1.06
C GLN A 67 -11.18 8.61 -0.43
N PHE A 68 -12.41 8.46 -0.94
CA PHE A 68 -12.65 7.92 -2.28
C PHE A 68 -12.09 8.79 -3.41
N GLU A 69 -12.08 10.12 -3.25
CA GLU A 69 -11.51 11.02 -4.27
C GLU A 69 -10.00 10.76 -4.46
N GLU A 70 -9.25 10.70 -3.36
CA GLU A 70 -7.81 10.41 -3.40
C GLU A 70 -7.53 8.97 -3.80
N ARG A 71 -8.38 8.02 -3.36
CA ARG A 71 -8.34 6.62 -3.78
C ARG A 71 -8.48 6.51 -5.29
N ASP A 72 -9.46 7.19 -5.90
CA ASP A 72 -9.71 7.13 -7.33
C ASP A 72 -8.56 7.76 -8.14
N LYS A 73 -8.00 8.89 -7.69
CA LYS A 73 -6.79 9.49 -8.28
C LYS A 73 -5.62 8.52 -8.26
N MET A 74 -5.32 7.92 -7.10
CA MET A 74 -4.24 6.95 -6.94
C MET A 74 -4.49 5.67 -7.74
N TYR A 75 -5.73 5.19 -7.79
CA TYR A 75 -6.11 4.00 -8.55
C TYR A 75 -5.87 4.21 -10.05
N GLN A 76 -6.29 5.36 -10.60
CA GLN A 76 -6.00 5.71 -12.00
C GLN A 76 -4.50 5.85 -12.26
N PHE A 77 -3.75 6.44 -11.33
CA PHE A 77 -2.29 6.51 -11.42
C PHE A 77 -1.67 5.11 -11.48
N CYS A 78 -2.04 4.21 -10.56
CA CYS A 78 -1.54 2.83 -10.54
C CYS A 78 -1.88 2.09 -11.84
N LYS A 79 -3.11 2.25 -12.35
CA LYS A 79 -3.53 1.65 -13.61
C LYS A 79 -2.72 2.16 -14.80
N ASN A 80 -2.52 3.48 -14.90
CA ASN A 80 -1.77 4.11 -15.99
C ASN A 80 -0.28 3.75 -15.98
N THR A 81 0.29 3.50 -14.79
CA THR A 81 1.71 3.16 -14.60
C THR A 81 1.96 1.65 -14.46
N LYS A 82 0.91 0.83 -14.54
CA LYS A 82 0.95 -0.63 -14.34
C LYS A 82 1.43 -1.06 -12.95
N LEU A 83 1.27 -0.21 -11.95
CA LEU A 83 1.47 -0.59 -10.55
C LEU A 83 0.31 -1.47 -10.05
N PRO A 84 0.54 -2.32 -9.03
CA PRO A 84 -0.51 -3.13 -8.45
C PRO A 84 -1.70 -2.31 -7.95
N HIS A 85 -2.90 -2.79 -8.30
CA HIS A 85 -4.19 -2.19 -7.97
C HIS A 85 -5.30 -3.24 -7.80
N LYS A 86 -4.89 -4.52 -7.76
CA LYS A 86 -5.73 -5.69 -7.51
C LYS A 86 -4.97 -6.66 -6.63
N LEU A 87 -5.68 -7.48 -5.88
CA LEU A 87 -5.10 -8.55 -5.06
C LEU A 87 -4.28 -9.53 -5.93
N ALA A 88 -4.78 -9.87 -7.12
CA ALA A 88 -4.05 -10.73 -8.05
C ALA A 88 -2.71 -10.12 -8.52
N HIS A 89 -2.59 -8.79 -8.55
CA HIS A 89 -1.33 -8.13 -8.95
C HIS A 89 -0.23 -8.25 -7.90
N ILE A 90 -0.57 -8.63 -6.66
CA ILE A 90 0.38 -8.98 -5.60
C ILE A 90 0.49 -10.50 -5.38
N GLY A 91 0.00 -11.29 -6.33
CA GLY A 91 0.15 -12.76 -6.33
C GLY A 91 -0.76 -13.48 -5.34
N LEU A 92 -1.89 -12.87 -4.96
CA LEU A 92 -2.85 -13.45 -4.03
C LEU A 92 -4.25 -13.55 -4.66
N THR A 93 -5.00 -14.57 -4.26
CA THR A 93 -6.43 -14.73 -4.60
C THR A 93 -7.34 -14.61 -3.38
N ASP A 94 -6.79 -14.85 -2.19
CA ASP A 94 -7.48 -14.76 -0.90
C ASP A 94 -6.67 -13.85 0.04
N PRO A 95 -7.25 -12.73 0.54
CA PRO A 95 -6.56 -11.83 1.44
C PRO A 95 -6.63 -12.26 2.92
N THR A 96 -7.35 -13.32 3.29
CA THR A 96 -7.64 -13.64 4.71
C THR A 96 -6.38 -13.86 5.55
N GLU A 97 -5.44 -14.70 5.08
CA GLU A 97 -4.19 -14.94 5.82
C GLU A 97 -3.34 -13.66 5.91
N LEU A 98 -3.26 -12.92 4.80
CA LEU A 98 -2.55 -11.64 4.72
C LEU A 98 -3.09 -10.65 5.76
N VAL A 99 -4.41 -10.48 5.84
CA VAL A 99 -5.04 -9.52 6.76
C VAL A 99 -4.83 -9.96 8.21
N LYS A 100 -5.07 -11.23 8.53
CA LYS A 100 -4.88 -11.76 9.88
C LYS A 100 -3.45 -11.52 10.39
N ASN A 101 -2.46 -11.77 9.53
CA ASN A 101 -1.06 -11.54 9.85
C ASN A 101 -0.73 -10.03 9.95
N ALA A 102 -1.34 -9.17 9.12
CA ALA A 102 -1.13 -7.71 9.15
C ALA A 102 -1.59 -7.08 10.47
N LEU A 103 -2.67 -7.59 11.07
CA LEU A 103 -3.18 -7.09 12.36
C LEU A 103 -2.23 -7.30 13.54
N THR A 104 -1.27 -8.21 13.41
CA THR A 104 -0.26 -8.49 14.43
C THR A 104 0.96 -7.57 14.32
N LYS A 105 1.05 -6.77 13.25
CA LYS A 105 2.27 -6.02 12.95
C LYS A 105 2.39 -4.76 13.80
N PRO A 106 3.63 -4.37 14.18
CA PRO A 106 3.94 -3.13 14.88
C PRO A 106 3.31 -1.87 14.26
N ASP A 107 3.17 -1.88 12.94
CA ASP A 107 2.67 -0.80 12.09
C ASP A 107 1.26 -0.32 12.48
N LEU A 108 0.46 -1.17 13.13
CA LEU A 108 -0.91 -0.84 13.57
C LEU A 108 -1.02 -0.46 15.06
N ARG A 109 0.10 -0.36 15.79
CA ARG A 109 0.07 0.00 17.22
C ARG A 109 -0.31 1.45 17.47
N LYS A 110 -0.03 2.35 16.52
CA LYS A 110 -0.29 3.79 16.60
C LYS A 110 -1.10 4.27 15.41
N THR A 111 -2.37 3.88 15.39
CA THR A 111 -3.35 4.34 14.39
C THR A 111 -4.32 5.33 15.02
N ALA A 112 -4.96 6.18 14.21
CA ALA A 112 -5.94 7.15 14.69
C ALA A 112 -7.18 6.50 15.32
N TYR A 113 -7.45 5.24 14.96
CA TYR A 113 -8.55 4.42 15.46
C TYR A 113 -8.17 2.93 15.40
N PRO A 114 -8.81 2.05 16.19
CA PRO A 114 -8.57 0.61 16.13
C PRO A 114 -8.90 0.03 14.74
N VAL A 115 -7.93 -0.62 14.12
CA VAL A 115 -8.09 -1.30 12.83
C VAL A 115 -8.49 -2.76 13.07
N THR A 116 -9.60 -3.21 12.48
CA THR A 116 -10.11 -4.58 12.63
C THR A 116 -10.00 -5.38 11.34
N GLU A 117 -10.03 -6.71 11.46
CA GLU A 117 -10.03 -7.63 10.31
C GLU A 117 -11.17 -7.33 9.33
N GLU A 118 -12.37 -7.11 9.86
CA GLU A 118 -13.55 -6.80 9.07
C GLU A 118 -13.38 -5.51 8.26
N MET A 119 -12.82 -4.46 8.87
CA MET A 119 -12.58 -3.18 8.18
C MET A 119 -11.63 -3.36 6.99
N VAL A 120 -10.53 -4.08 7.19
CA VAL A 120 -9.51 -4.29 6.16
C VAL A 120 -10.03 -5.21 5.05
N LEU A 121 -10.67 -6.34 5.40
CA LEU A 121 -11.28 -7.24 4.41
C LEU A 121 -12.33 -6.51 3.58
N LYS A 122 -13.23 -5.75 4.24
CA LYS A 122 -14.24 -4.95 3.54
C LYS A 122 -13.58 -3.95 2.59
N ALA A 123 -12.53 -3.26 3.02
CA ALA A 123 -11.81 -2.31 2.17
C ALA A 123 -11.15 -2.99 0.96
N ILE A 124 -10.55 -4.16 1.13
CA ILE A 124 -10.00 -4.95 0.02
C ILE A 124 -11.11 -5.35 -0.96
N TYR A 125 -12.22 -5.90 -0.48
CA TYR A 125 -13.34 -6.29 -1.35
C TYR A 125 -14.00 -5.10 -2.05
N ASP A 126 -14.08 -3.94 -1.40
CA ASP A 126 -14.59 -2.71 -2.03
C ASP A 126 -13.62 -2.14 -3.06
N LEU A 127 -12.31 -2.31 -2.86
CA LEU A 127 -11.30 -1.96 -3.85
C LEU A 127 -11.38 -2.87 -5.08
N GLU A 128 -11.53 -4.19 -4.91
CA GLU A 128 -11.65 -5.16 -6.01
C GLU A 128 -12.88 -4.90 -6.90
N LYS A 129 -13.95 -4.28 -6.36
CA LYS A 129 -15.14 -3.90 -7.14
C LYS A 129 -14.89 -2.80 -8.16
N LEU A 130 -13.77 -2.08 -8.08
CA LEU A 130 -13.41 -1.08 -9.09
C LEU A 130 -13.00 -1.69 -10.44
N GLY A 131 -12.74 -2.98 -10.47
CA GLY A 131 -12.24 -3.70 -11.66
C GLY A 131 -10.74 -3.63 -11.79
#